data_AF-A0AAN0MB02-F1
#
_entry.id   AF-A0AAN0MB02-F1
#
_cell.length_a   1.000
_cell.length_b   1.000
_cell.length_c   1.000
_cell.angle_alpha   90.00
_cell.angle_beta   90.00
_cell.angle_gamma   90.00
#
_symmetry.space_group_name_H-M   'P 1'
#
loop_
_entity.id
_entity.type
_entity.pdbx_description
1 polymer ?
#
loop_
_entity_poly.entity_id
_entity_poly.type
_entity_poly.pdbx_seq_one_letter_code
_entity_poly.pdbx_strand_id
1 'polypeptide(L)' 'MNPRWLLKAKRWAQNPPSPAKIRFIAAILGICIILFAIERLFGWPVWLTPHDLRRLQ' A
#
# COMPACT_ATOMS: atom_id res chain seq x y z
N MET A 1 12.65 8.37 16.92
CA MET A 1 12.75 7.00 16.36
C MET A 1 12.58 6.01 17.51
N ASN A 2 11.61 5.09 17.45
CA ASN A 2 11.27 4.24 18.58
C ASN A 2 11.97 2.86 18.44
N PRO A 3 12.92 2.49 19.32
CA PRO A 3 13.71 1.25 19.20
C PRO A 3 12.87 -0.04 19.24
N ARG A 4 11.63 0.04 19.73
CA ARG A 4 10.65 -1.06 19.66
C ARG A 4 10.41 -1.54 18.23
N TRP A 5 10.44 -0.64 17.24
CA TRP A 5 10.30 -1.02 15.83
C TRP A 5 11.48 -1.85 15.32
N LEU A 6 12.70 -1.51 15.75
CA LEU A 6 13.91 -2.25 15.39
C LEU A 6 13.87 -3.69 15.91
N LEU A 7 13.46 -3.86 17.18
CA LEU A 7 13.29 -5.18 17.79
C LEU A 7 12.21 -6.02 17.10
N LYS A 8 11.12 -5.38 16.65
CA LYS A 8 10.04 -6.05 15.91
C LYS A 8 10.51 -6.50 14.52
N ALA A 9 11.27 -5.67 13.81
CA ALA A 9 11.86 -5.99 12.51
C ALA A 9 12.85 -7.17 12.61
N LYS A 10 13.73 -7.15 13.62
CA LYS A 10 14.62 -8.29 13.92
C LYS A 10 13.84 -9.59 14.13
N ARG A 11 12.74 -9.53 14.90
CA ARG A 11 11.90 -10.70 15.17
C ARG A 11 11.20 -11.22 13.92
N TRP A 12 10.79 -10.35 13.00
CA TRP A 12 10.22 -10.72 11.70
C TRP A 12 11.25 -11.41 10.79
N ALA A 13 12.52 -11.00 10.81
CA ALA A 13 13.56 -11.68 10.04
C ALA A 13 13.85 -13.09 10.58
N GLN A 14 13.80 -13.28 11.90
CA GLN A 14 14.07 -14.57 12.56
C GLN A 14 12.87 -15.53 12.55
N ASN A 15 11.66 -14.99 12.69
CA ASN A 15 10.41 -15.73 12.69
C ASN A 15 9.41 -14.97 11.82
N PRO A 16 9.46 -15.17 10.49
CA PRO A 16 8.56 -14.47 9.59
C PRO A 16 7.11 -14.86 9.88
N PRO A 17 6.17 -13.90 9.78
CA PRO A 17 4.75 -14.22 9.82
C PRO A 17 4.39 -15.19 8.67
N SER A 18 3.29 -15.93 8.85
CA SER A 18 2.85 -16.98 7.92
C SER A 18 2.99 -16.55 6.44
N PRO A 19 3.63 -17.36 5.58
CA PRO A 19 3.84 -17.06 4.17
C PRO A 19 2.56 -16.72 3.41
N ALA A 20 1.42 -17.32 3.81
CA ALA A 20 0.11 -17.04 3.22
C ALA A 20 -0.31 -15.57 3.40
N LYS A 21 -0.06 -14.99 4.58
CA LYS A 21 -0.38 -13.58 4.87
C LYS A 21 0.52 -12.64 4.08
N ILE A 22 1.81 -12.97 3.94
CA ILE A 22 2.75 -12.16 3.15
C ILE A 22 2.35 -12.16 1.68
N ARG A 23 2.02 -13.32 1.10
CA ARG A 23 1.56 -13.43 -0.28
C ARG A 23 0.27 -12.65 -0.54
N PHE A 24 -0.67 -12.70 0.40
CA PHE A 24 -1.92 -11.94 0.29
C PHE A 24 -1.66 -10.44 0.20
N ILE A 25 -0.82 -9.89 1.09
CA ILE A 25 -0.47 -8.47 1.08
C ILE A 25 0.35 -8.12 -0.16
N ALA A 26 1.30 -8.96 -0.57
CA ALA A 26 2.09 -8.75 -1.77
C ALA A 26 1.23 -8.72 -3.04
N ALA A 27 0.21 -9.58 -3.13
CA ALA A 27 -0.74 -9.60 -4.24
C ALA A 27 -1.56 -8.30 -4.30
N ILE A 28 -2.10 -7.86 -3.15
CA ILE A 28 -2.83 -6.57 -3.06
C ILE A 28 -1.93 -5.42 -3.47
N LEU A 29 -0.70 -5.38 -2.95
CA LEU A 29 0.25 -4.33 -3.28
C LEU A 29 0.60 -4.34 -4.77
N GLY A 30 0.76 -5.52 -5.37
CA GLY A 30 0.96 -5.68 -6.82
C GLY A 30 -0.20 -5.10 -7.62
N ILE A 31 -1.45 -5.38 -7.22
CA ILE A 31 -2.65 -4.80 -7.86
C ILE A 31 -2.64 -3.28 -7.76
N CYS A 32 -2.34 -2.71 -6.58
CA CYS A 32 -2.27 -1.26 -6.41
C CYS A 32 -1.19 -0.63 -7.29
N ILE A 33 -0.02 -1.27 -7.41
CA ILE A 33 1.07 -0.78 -8.26
C ILE A 33 0.67 -0.82 -9.74
N ILE A 34 0.03 -1.91 -10.18
CA ILE A 34 -0.47 -2.03 -11.56
C ILE A 34 -1.48 -0.93 -11.85
N LEU A 35 -2.43 -0.72 -10.95
CA LEU A 35 -3.46 0.31 -11.10
C LEU A 35 -2.83 1.71 -11.17
N PHE A 36 -1.85 2.00 -10.31
CA PHE A 36 -1.11 3.26 -10.32
C PHE A 36 -0.29 3.45 -11.60
N ALA A 37 0.33 2.39 -12.12
CA ALA A 37 1.08 2.45 -13.38
C ALA A 37 0.14 2.75 -14.57
N ILE A 38 -1.04 2.13 -14.59
CA ILE A 38 -2.08 2.40 -15.59
C ILE A 38 -2.56 3.86 -15.50
N GLU A 39 -2.85 4.35 -14.28
CA GLU A 39 -3.18 5.75 -14.02
C GLU A 39 -2.11 6.70 -14.57
N ARG A 40 -0.83 6.40 -14.31
CA ARG A 40 0.28 7.28 -14.69
C ARG A 40 0.50 7.33 -16.20
N LEU A 41 0.19 6.24 -16.91
CA LEU A 41 0.39 6.11 -18.36
C LEU A 41 -0.80 6.63 -19.18
N PHE A 42 -2.03 6.36 -18.75
CA PHE A 42 -3.25 6.77 -19.47
C PHE A 42 -3.83 8.09 -18.98
N GLY A 43 -3.42 8.56 -17.80
CA GLY A 43 -4.04 9.70 -17.12
C GLY A 43 -5.31 9.30 -16.37
N TRP A 44 -5.62 10.03 -15.31
CA TRP A 44 -6.82 9.77 -14.52
C TRP A 44 -8.01 10.54 -15.12
N PRO A 45 -9.14 9.87 -15.38
CA PRO A 45 -10.27 10.54 -15.99
C PRO A 45 -10.96 11.50 -15.01
N VAL A 46 -11.43 12.63 -15.52
CA VAL A 46 -12.06 13.71 -14.74
C VAL A 46 -13.25 13.23 -13.90
N TRP A 47 -13.94 12.17 -14.33
CA TRP A 47 -15.07 11.60 -13.60
C TRP A 47 -14.68 10.67 -12.44
N LEU A 48 -13.43 10.19 -12.37
CA LEU A 48 -12.89 9.48 -11.19
C LEU A 48 -12.11 10.40 -10.25
N THR A 49 -12.00 11.70 -10.57
CA THR A 49 -11.29 12.64 -9.68
C THR A 49 -12.07 12.76 -8.36
N PRO A 50 -11.47 12.43 -7.20
CA PRO A 50 -12.17 12.56 -5.93
C PRO A 50 -12.51 14.03 -5.66
N HIS A 51 -13.80 14.35 -5.57
CA HIS A 51 -14.23 15.67 -5.13
C HIS A 51 -14.04 15.77 -3.61
N ASP A 52 -13.12 16.63 -3.18
CA ASP A 52 -12.90 16.90 -1.77
C ASP A 52 -13.99 17.80 -1.21
N LEU A 53 -15.03 17.19 -0.62
CA LEU A 53 -16.15 17.88 0.01
C LEU A 53 -15.75 18.72 1.23
N ARG A 54 -14.57 18.48 1.81
CA ARG A 54 -14.08 19.22 2.99
C ARG A 54 -13.55 20.62 2.65
N ARG A 55 -13.24 20.91 1.39
CA ARG A 55 -12.79 22.24 0.95
C ARG A 55 -13.95 23.23 0.76
N LEU A 56 -15.20 22.75 0.76
CA LEU A 56 -16.39 23.56 0.50
C LEU A 56 -17.18 23.95 1.77
N GLN A 57 -16.64 23.66 2.97
CA GLN A 57 -17.18 24.10 4.27
C GLN A 57 -16.19 25.05 4.95
#